data_AF-A0A349LL20-F1
#
_entry.id   AF-A0A349LL20-F1
#
_cell.length_a   1.000
_cell.length_b   1.000
_cell.length_c   1.000
_cell.angle_alpha   90.00
_cell.angle_beta   90.00
_cell.angle_gamma   90.00
#
_symmetry.space_group_name_H-M   'P 1'
#
loop_
_entity.id
_entity.type
_entity.pdbx_description
1 polymer ?
#
loop_
_entity_poly.entity_id
_entity_poly.type
_entity_poly.pdbx_seq_one_letter_code
_entity_poly.pdbx_strand_id
1 'polypeptide(L)'
;MVSLKRVKKNIEAFGGDPNNVTIFGQSAGGRSVTWLMVSDAAKGLFHKAIAQSAQQSPLRGMTEKRFGLTPEIDIGTKYMSSLGVKSLAELRKLPIQKLVLDGTAYYAGEFGGPFVDDQILKSDPIPLFAAGKKAKVPFMIGTNSFDSDFMLSGEPSLDVCIKKIYEAPKIIEKLYVDVKDKCILNSFVIQDLMYSASTKILANSMNGVASGICLLL
;
A
#
# COMPACT_ATOMS: atom_id res chain seq x y z
N MET A 1 -2.40 -11.49 -9.07
CA MET A 1 -2.02 -12.00 -10.42
C MET A 1 -2.93 -13.09 -10.97
N VAL A 2 -3.12 -14.24 -10.28
CA VAL A 2 -3.91 -15.37 -10.82
C VAL A 2 -5.32 -14.98 -11.24
N SER A 3 -6.01 -14.17 -10.44
CA SER A 3 -7.36 -13.68 -10.77
C SER A 3 -7.40 -12.87 -12.07
N LEU A 4 -6.42 -11.98 -12.30
CA LEU A 4 -6.34 -11.22 -13.55
C LEU A 4 -6.11 -12.11 -14.77
N LYS A 5 -5.28 -13.17 -14.63
CA LYS A 5 -5.09 -14.17 -15.69
C LYS A 5 -6.38 -14.92 -15.99
N ARG A 6 -7.18 -15.26 -14.96
CA ARG A 6 -8.49 -15.90 -15.13
C ARG A 6 -9.50 -14.99 -15.81
N VAL A 7 -9.56 -13.71 -15.42
CA VAL A 7 -10.39 -12.71 -16.11
C VAL A 7 -9.99 -12.64 -17.57
N LYS A 8 -8.70 -12.42 -17.88
CA LYS A 8 -8.21 -12.37 -19.26
C LYS A 8 -8.55 -13.63 -20.07
N LYS A 9 -8.51 -14.81 -19.46
CA LYS A 9 -8.80 -16.08 -20.14
C LYS A 9 -10.29 -16.32 -20.37
N ASN A 10 -11.16 -15.88 -19.44
CA ASN A 10 -12.53 -16.38 -19.37
C ASN A 10 -13.60 -15.30 -19.58
N ILE A 11 -13.27 -14.02 -19.49
CA ILE A 11 -14.30 -12.96 -19.41
C ILE A 11 -15.14 -12.83 -20.69
N GLU A 12 -14.62 -13.26 -21.85
CA GLU A 12 -15.37 -13.33 -23.10
C GLU A 12 -16.63 -14.20 -22.99
N ALA A 13 -16.55 -15.31 -22.25
CA ALA A 13 -17.70 -16.19 -22.02
C ALA A 13 -18.81 -15.52 -21.19
N PHE A 14 -18.50 -14.41 -20.53
CA PHE A 14 -19.44 -13.59 -19.76
C PHE A 14 -19.80 -12.28 -20.50
N GLY A 15 -19.42 -12.14 -21.77
CA GLY A 15 -19.68 -10.95 -22.59
C GLY A 15 -18.76 -9.76 -22.32
N GLY A 16 -17.68 -9.93 -21.56
CA GLY A 16 -16.68 -8.88 -21.36
C GLY A 16 -15.55 -8.95 -22.39
N ASP A 17 -14.84 -7.83 -22.56
CA ASP A 17 -13.68 -7.74 -23.45
C ASP A 17 -12.36 -7.91 -22.68
N PRO A 18 -11.58 -9.00 -22.91
CA PRO A 18 -10.32 -9.24 -22.22
C PRO A 18 -9.24 -8.22 -22.60
N ASN A 19 -9.42 -7.47 -23.69
CA ASN A 19 -8.55 -6.38 -24.14
C ASN A 19 -9.00 -5.00 -23.63
N ASN A 20 -10.02 -4.96 -22.77
CA ASN A 20 -10.53 -3.72 -22.17
C ASN A 20 -10.85 -3.88 -20.68
N VAL A 21 -9.87 -4.37 -19.93
CA VAL A 21 -9.99 -4.60 -18.48
C VAL A 21 -9.51 -3.39 -17.68
N THR A 22 -10.38 -2.84 -16.81
CA THR A 22 -10.00 -1.84 -15.80
C THR A 22 -9.84 -2.51 -14.44
N ILE A 23 -8.68 -2.35 -13.80
CA ILE A 23 -8.52 -2.71 -12.38
C ILE A 23 -8.83 -1.50 -11.51
N PHE A 24 -9.50 -1.74 -10.38
CA PHE A 24 -9.75 -0.70 -9.39
C PHE A 24 -9.71 -1.28 -7.97
N GLY A 25 -9.38 -0.41 -7.01
CA GLY A 25 -9.36 -0.79 -5.60
C GLY A 25 -9.30 0.42 -4.68
N GLN A 26 -9.80 0.24 -3.45
CA GLN A 26 -9.80 1.25 -2.39
C GLN A 26 -8.88 0.81 -1.24
N SER A 27 -8.21 1.76 -0.57
CA SER A 27 -7.33 1.50 0.58
C SER A 27 -6.24 0.47 0.25
N ALA A 28 -6.17 -0.68 0.95
CA ALA A 28 -5.26 -1.78 0.65
C ALA A 28 -5.45 -2.32 -0.79
N GLY A 29 -6.67 -2.28 -1.33
CA GLY A 29 -6.94 -2.57 -2.73
C GLY A 29 -6.38 -1.50 -3.68
N GLY A 30 -6.42 -0.23 -3.29
CA GLY A 30 -5.78 0.88 -4.02
C GLY A 30 -4.25 0.74 -4.05
N ARG A 31 -3.64 0.35 -2.93
CA ARG A 31 -2.22 -0.04 -2.87
C ARG A 31 -1.92 -1.22 -3.80
N SER A 32 -2.78 -2.22 -3.79
CA SER A 32 -2.64 -3.37 -4.68
C SER A 32 -2.68 -2.95 -6.15
N VAL A 33 -3.49 -1.95 -6.52
CA VAL A 33 -3.46 -1.38 -7.88
C VAL A 33 -2.10 -0.72 -8.18
N THR A 34 -1.53 0.07 -7.27
CA THR A 34 -0.21 0.69 -7.51
C THR A 34 0.93 -0.34 -7.59
N TRP A 35 0.83 -1.45 -6.85
CA TRP A 35 1.74 -2.59 -6.96
C TRP A 35 1.62 -3.32 -8.30
N LEU A 36 0.39 -3.58 -8.74
CA LEU A 36 0.13 -4.20 -10.05
C LEU A 36 0.65 -3.33 -11.20
N MET A 37 0.56 -2.01 -11.08
CA MET A 37 1.10 -1.06 -12.06
C MET A 37 2.61 -1.20 -12.25
N VAL A 38 3.37 -1.63 -11.24
CA VAL A 38 4.84 -1.76 -11.32
C VAL A 38 5.33 -3.22 -11.37
N SER A 39 4.40 -4.18 -11.33
CA SER A 39 4.74 -5.61 -11.36
C SER A 39 4.91 -6.12 -12.79
N ASP A 40 6.06 -6.69 -13.10
CA ASP A 40 6.31 -7.32 -14.40
C ASP A 40 5.30 -8.45 -14.69
N ALA A 41 4.91 -9.20 -13.65
CA ALA A 41 3.97 -10.32 -13.77
C ALA A 41 2.53 -9.88 -14.07
N ALA A 42 2.21 -8.59 -13.94
CA ALA A 42 0.89 -8.02 -14.23
C ALA A 42 0.79 -7.39 -15.63
N LYS A 43 1.93 -7.25 -16.35
CA LYS A 43 1.97 -6.59 -17.67
C LYS A 43 1.00 -7.25 -18.66
N GLY A 44 0.21 -6.42 -19.33
CA GLY A 44 -0.77 -6.85 -20.33
C GLY A 44 -1.99 -7.59 -19.77
N LEU A 45 -2.19 -7.63 -18.45
CA LEU A 45 -3.38 -8.23 -17.83
C LEU A 45 -4.50 -7.21 -17.56
N PHE A 46 -4.22 -5.92 -17.71
CA PHE A 46 -5.17 -4.83 -17.55
C PHE A 46 -4.79 -3.67 -18.49
N HIS A 47 -5.76 -2.80 -18.74
CA HIS A 47 -5.73 -1.77 -19.77
C HIS A 47 -6.04 -0.38 -19.22
N LYS A 48 -6.56 -0.29 -17.99
CA LYS A 48 -6.80 0.94 -17.21
C LYS A 48 -6.69 0.63 -15.73
N ALA A 49 -6.37 1.63 -14.91
CA ALA A 49 -6.23 1.46 -13.47
C ALA A 49 -6.83 2.63 -12.68
N ILE A 50 -7.51 2.33 -11.58
CA ILE A 50 -8.07 3.32 -10.64
C ILE A 50 -7.64 2.98 -9.21
N ALA A 51 -6.91 3.86 -8.55
CA ALA A 51 -6.46 3.68 -7.16
C ALA A 51 -7.13 4.73 -6.25
N GLN A 52 -7.92 4.28 -5.28
CA GLN A 52 -8.71 5.15 -4.42
C GLN A 52 -8.18 5.08 -2.99
N SER A 53 -7.92 6.21 -2.35
CA SER A 53 -7.38 6.29 -0.98
C SER A 53 -6.16 5.38 -0.80
N ALA A 54 -5.26 5.39 -1.78
CA ALA A 54 -4.18 4.41 -1.89
C ALA A 54 -2.97 4.81 -1.05
N GLN A 55 -3.03 4.50 0.24
CA GLN A 55 -1.95 4.76 1.21
C GLN A 55 -0.58 4.24 0.73
N GLN A 56 0.38 5.11 0.43
CA GLN A 56 1.72 4.67 0.05
C GLN A 56 2.66 4.72 1.26
N SER A 57 3.24 3.57 1.60
CA SER A 57 4.36 3.47 2.54
C SER A 57 5.52 2.75 1.87
N PRO A 58 6.77 3.01 2.29
CA PRO A 58 7.92 2.25 1.83
C PRO A 58 7.74 0.76 2.11
N LEU A 59 8.01 -0.08 1.11
CA LEU A 59 8.09 -1.54 1.21
C LEU A 59 9.54 -2.00 1.38
N ARG A 60 10.50 -1.20 0.89
CA ARG A 60 11.93 -1.48 1.03
C ARG A 60 12.37 -1.50 2.49
N GLY A 61 13.18 -2.49 2.84
CA GLY A 61 13.73 -2.66 4.20
C GLY A 61 12.70 -3.15 5.22
N MET A 62 11.52 -3.59 4.80
CA MET A 62 10.54 -4.23 5.70
C MET A 62 10.97 -5.64 6.14
N THR A 63 11.95 -6.24 5.45
CA THR A 63 12.63 -7.48 5.87
C THR A 63 13.77 -7.23 6.87
N GLU A 64 13.98 -5.99 7.27
CA GLU A 64 15.01 -5.57 8.22
C GLU A 64 14.35 -4.82 9.39
N LYS A 65 15.06 -4.71 10.52
CA LYS A 65 14.54 -3.98 11.67
C LYS A 65 14.55 -2.49 11.36
N ARG A 66 13.38 -1.90 11.14
CA ARG A 66 13.22 -0.49 10.74
C ARG A 66 12.07 0.16 11.48
N PHE A 67 12.22 1.44 11.85
CA PHE A 67 11.18 2.23 12.53
C PHE A 67 10.62 1.59 13.83
N GLY A 68 11.42 0.72 14.46
CA GLY A 68 10.99 -0.07 15.63
C GLY A 68 10.01 -1.19 15.31
N LEU A 69 9.78 -1.52 14.04
CA LEU A 69 8.93 -2.62 13.59
C LEU A 69 9.72 -3.93 13.53
N THR A 70 9.02 -5.04 13.78
CA THR A 70 9.55 -6.39 13.58
C THR A 70 9.67 -6.65 12.07
N PRO A 71 10.78 -7.25 11.60
CA PRO A 71 10.91 -7.65 10.21
C PRO A 71 9.78 -8.58 9.77
N GLU A 72 9.27 -8.41 8.55
CA GLU A 72 8.14 -9.20 8.03
C GLU A 72 8.42 -10.72 8.03
N ILE A 73 9.68 -11.11 7.79
CA ILE A 73 10.13 -12.50 7.83
C ILE A 73 10.11 -13.10 9.25
N ASP A 74 10.32 -12.26 10.26
CA ASP A 74 10.34 -12.68 11.66
C ASP A 74 8.91 -12.85 12.19
N ILE A 75 7.96 -12.05 11.70
CA ILE A 75 6.53 -12.19 12.03
C ILE A 75 6.04 -13.59 11.67
N GLY A 76 6.35 -14.08 10.46
CA GLY A 76 5.98 -15.43 10.03
C GLY A 76 6.61 -16.53 10.90
N THR A 77 7.89 -16.37 11.26
CA THR A 77 8.61 -17.32 12.13
C THR A 77 8.04 -17.35 13.54
N LYS A 78 7.74 -16.18 14.11
CA LYS A 78 7.07 -16.05 15.41
C LYS A 78 5.70 -16.71 15.39
N TYR A 79 4.92 -16.48 14.33
CA TYR A 79 3.59 -17.05 14.19
C TYR A 79 3.60 -18.58 14.08
N MET A 80 4.52 -19.15 13.31
CA MET A 80 4.71 -20.60 13.28
C MET A 80 5.09 -21.16 14.66
N SER A 81 5.96 -20.44 15.38
CA SER A 81 6.40 -20.83 16.72
C SER A 81 5.26 -20.82 17.74
N SER A 82 4.36 -19.82 17.70
CA SER A 82 3.19 -19.76 18.59
C SER A 82 2.18 -20.88 18.34
N LEU A 83 2.18 -21.46 17.13
CA LEU A 83 1.37 -22.62 16.78
C LEU A 83 2.07 -23.96 17.06
N GLY A 84 3.33 -23.94 17.51
CA GLY A 84 4.12 -25.13 17.78
C GLY A 84 4.54 -25.90 16.53
N VAL A 85 4.50 -25.28 15.36
CA VAL A 85 4.86 -25.92 14.07
C VAL A 85 6.26 -25.50 13.62
N LYS A 86 6.98 -26.43 12.98
CA LYS A 86 8.38 -26.24 12.55
C LYS A 86 8.54 -26.15 11.04
N SER A 87 7.46 -26.39 10.28
CA SER A 87 7.51 -26.38 8.82
C SER A 87 6.21 -25.85 8.20
N LEU A 88 6.32 -25.35 6.97
CA LEU A 88 5.14 -24.97 6.17
C LEU A 88 4.20 -26.16 5.91
N ALA A 89 4.74 -27.38 5.85
CA ALA A 89 3.95 -28.59 5.67
C ALA A 89 3.07 -28.88 6.90
N GLU A 90 3.59 -28.67 8.11
CA GLU A 90 2.81 -28.76 9.34
C GLU A 90 1.78 -27.64 9.44
N LEU A 91 2.18 -26.40 9.14
CA LEU A 91 1.29 -25.24 9.16
C LEU A 91 0.05 -25.45 8.26
N ARG A 92 0.26 -25.97 7.03
CA ARG A 92 -0.83 -26.25 6.07
C ARG A 92 -1.79 -27.37 6.49
N LYS A 93 -1.41 -28.22 7.45
CA LYS A 93 -2.27 -29.28 7.98
C LYS A 93 -3.16 -28.79 9.13
N LEU A 94 -2.90 -27.61 9.67
CA LEU A 94 -3.71 -27.07 10.76
C LEU A 94 -5.12 -26.71 10.27
N PRO A 95 -6.16 -26.91 11.11
CA PRO A 95 -7.49 -26.38 10.84
C PRO A 95 -7.45 -24.86 10.67
N ILE A 96 -8.24 -24.32 9.75
CA ILE A 96 -8.29 -22.88 9.46
C ILE A 96 -8.59 -22.05 10.71
N GLN A 97 -9.38 -22.57 11.66
CA GLN A 97 -9.71 -21.89 12.91
C GLN A 97 -8.48 -21.62 13.79
N LYS A 98 -7.42 -22.43 13.66
CA LYS A 98 -6.14 -22.18 14.33
C LYS A 98 -5.26 -21.16 13.60
N LEU A 99 -5.62 -20.82 12.37
CA LEU A 99 -4.88 -19.91 11.51
C LEU A 99 -5.46 -18.48 11.49
N VAL A 100 -6.60 -18.26 12.15
CA VAL A 100 -7.25 -16.95 12.18
C VAL A 100 -6.53 -16.04 13.17
N LEU A 101 -6.04 -14.91 12.67
CA LEU A 101 -5.59 -13.78 13.48
C LEU A 101 -6.76 -12.81 13.69
N ASP A 102 -6.84 -12.22 14.88
CA ASP A 102 -7.87 -11.24 15.24
C ASP A 102 -7.35 -9.80 15.21
N GLY A 103 -8.20 -8.85 15.57
CA GLY A 103 -7.81 -7.44 15.67
C GLY A 103 -6.71 -7.19 16.71
N THR A 104 -6.65 -7.98 17.78
CA THR A 104 -5.62 -7.87 18.82
C THR A 104 -4.25 -8.16 18.23
N ALA A 105 -4.11 -9.25 17.48
CA ALA A 105 -2.89 -9.60 16.76
C ALA A 105 -2.49 -8.52 15.74
N TYR A 106 -3.47 -7.91 15.07
CA TYR A 106 -3.22 -6.79 14.17
C TYR A 106 -2.59 -5.58 14.90
N TYR A 107 -3.19 -5.12 16.00
CA TYR A 107 -2.66 -3.99 16.78
C TYR A 107 -1.32 -4.30 17.48
N ALA A 108 -1.05 -5.59 17.76
CA ALA A 108 0.24 -6.05 18.27
C ALA A 108 1.34 -6.13 17.18
N GLY A 109 1.02 -5.82 15.91
CA GLY A 109 1.97 -5.91 14.81
C GLY A 109 2.33 -7.34 14.43
N GLU A 110 1.43 -8.29 14.68
CA GLU A 110 1.62 -9.72 14.37
C GLU A 110 0.99 -10.11 13.02
N PHE A 111 0.35 -9.17 12.34
CA PHE A 111 -0.07 -9.30 10.96
C PHE A 111 1.10 -8.98 10.03
N GLY A 112 1.51 -9.96 9.23
CA GLY A 112 2.48 -9.74 8.16
C GLY A 112 1.93 -8.80 7.09
N GLY A 113 2.77 -7.88 6.64
CA GLY A 113 2.52 -6.90 5.60
C GLY A 113 3.24 -7.21 4.28
N PRO A 114 2.98 -6.41 3.24
CA PRO A 114 3.68 -6.48 1.97
C PRO A 114 5.14 -5.99 2.12
N PHE A 115 6.07 -6.64 1.43
CA PHE A 115 7.47 -6.23 1.33
C PHE A 115 8.01 -6.48 -0.09
N VAL A 116 9.21 -5.97 -0.37
CA VAL A 116 9.92 -6.23 -1.64
C VAL A 116 10.39 -7.69 -1.67
N ASP A 117 9.89 -8.46 -2.63
CA ASP A 117 10.16 -9.90 -2.77
C ASP A 117 11.03 -10.25 -4.00
N ASP A 118 11.47 -9.22 -4.74
CA ASP A 118 12.22 -9.29 -6.00
C ASP A 118 11.56 -10.08 -7.14
N GLN A 119 10.32 -10.55 -6.94
CA GLN A 119 9.56 -11.35 -7.90
C GLN A 119 8.33 -10.58 -8.40
N ILE A 120 7.42 -10.25 -7.48
CA ILE A 120 6.20 -9.50 -7.76
C ILE A 120 6.49 -8.00 -7.64
N LEU A 121 7.21 -7.60 -6.60
CA LEU A 121 7.61 -6.23 -6.29
C LEU A 121 9.12 -6.15 -6.15
N LYS A 122 9.75 -5.43 -7.08
CA LYS A 122 11.21 -5.22 -7.13
C LYS A 122 11.67 -3.96 -6.40
N SER A 123 10.74 -3.06 -6.07
CA SER A 123 10.99 -1.82 -5.33
C SER A 123 9.67 -1.14 -4.97
N ASP A 124 9.75 0.00 -4.30
CA ASP A 124 8.59 0.84 -3.98
C ASP A 124 7.92 1.38 -5.26
N PRO A 125 6.58 1.52 -5.30
CA PRO A 125 5.88 2.10 -6.45
C PRO A 125 6.33 3.52 -6.81
N ILE A 126 6.49 4.41 -5.83
CA ILE A 126 6.84 5.83 -6.08
C ILE A 126 8.10 5.99 -6.95
N PRO A 127 9.28 5.45 -6.58
CA PRO A 127 10.47 5.58 -7.42
C PRO A 127 10.36 4.84 -8.75
N LEU A 128 9.63 3.72 -8.82
CA LEU A 128 9.41 3.01 -10.09
C LEU A 128 8.53 3.82 -11.04
N PHE A 129 7.51 4.50 -10.52
CA PHE A 129 6.68 5.41 -11.31
C PHE A 129 7.51 6.57 -11.86
N ALA A 130 8.29 7.23 -11.00
CA ALA A 130 9.17 8.34 -11.37
C ALA A 130 10.22 7.93 -12.42
N ALA A 131 10.77 6.71 -12.30
CA ALA A 131 11.69 6.14 -13.28
C ALA A 131 11.01 5.65 -14.58
N GLY A 132 9.70 5.86 -14.74
CA GLY A 132 8.94 5.45 -15.91
C GLY A 132 8.61 3.95 -15.97
N LYS A 133 9.00 3.16 -14.96
CA LYS A 133 8.87 1.69 -14.87
C LYS A 133 7.49 1.20 -14.37
N LYS A 134 6.44 1.97 -14.66
CA LYS A 134 5.05 1.60 -14.46
C LYS A 134 4.39 1.17 -15.76
N ALA A 135 3.27 0.47 -15.69
CA ALA A 135 2.41 0.17 -16.83
C ALA A 135 1.98 1.48 -17.52
N LYS A 136 2.03 1.46 -18.86
CA LYS A 136 1.71 2.63 -19.70
C LYS A 136 0.24 2.60 -20.12
N VAL A 137 -0.64 2.64 -19.14
CA VAL A 137 -2.10 2.61 -19.34
C VAL A 137 -2.75 3.84 -18.67
N PRO A 138 -3.96 4.26 -19.08
CA PRO A 138 -4.70 5.28 -18.36
C PRO A 138 -4.80 4.96 -16.87
N PHE A 139 -4.50 5.96 -16.04
CA PHE A 139 -4.42 5.82 -14.60
C PHE A 139 -5.15 6.97 -13.92
N MET A 140 -6.05 6.63 -13.00
CA MET A 140 -6.71 7.56 -12.11
C MET A 140 -6.32 7.23 -10.68
N ILE A 141 -5.95 8.25 -9.90
CA ILE A 141 -5.69 8.10 -8.47
C ILE A 141 -6.30 9.27 -7.71
N GLY A 142 -6.80 8.99 -6.51
CA GLY A 142 -7.33 10.02 -5.65
C GLY A 142 -7.36 9.64 -4.18
N THR A 143 -7.55 10.65 -3.34
CA THR A 143 -7.70 10.56 -1.88
C THR A 143 -8.80 11.53 -1.46
N ASN A 144 -9.48 11.20 -0.37
CA ASN A 144 -10.36 12.10 0.33
C ASN A 144 -9.54 13.06 1.20
N SER A 145 -10.11 14.22 1.50
CA SER A 145 -9.49 15.25 2.33
C SER A 145 -9.03 14.79 3.73
N PHE A 146 -9.60 13.68 4.25
CA PHE A 146 -9.37 13.17 5.61
C PHE A 146 -9.22 11.64 5.66
N ASP A 147 -8.57 11.02 4.67
CA ASP A 147 -8.32 9.56 4.66
C ASP A 147 -7.54 9.08 5.90
N SER A 148 -6.68 9.91 6.49
CA SER A 148 -5.98 9.61 7.75
C SER A 148 -6.90 9.54 8.97
N ASP A 149 -8.05 10.22 8.97
CA ASP A 149 -8.82 10.44 10.19
C ASP A 149 -9.49 9.16 10.70
N PHE A 150 -9.79 8.25 9.77
CA PHE A 150 -10.26 6.90 10.10
C PHE A 150 -9.24 6.13 10.97
N MET A 151 -7.96 6.47 10.87
CA MET A 151 -6.86 5.79 11.56
C MET A 151 -6.50 6.46 12.91
N LEU A 152 -7.04 7.64 13.23
CA LEU A 152 -6.69 8.40 14.45
C LEU A 152 -6.93 7.62 15.74
N SER A 153 -7.92 6.72 15.76
CA SER A 153 -8.17 5.84 16.90
C SER A 153 -7.08 4.75 16.98
N GLY A 154 -6.03 5.01 17.77
CA GLY A 154 -4.90 4.10 17.98
C GLY A 154 -3.59 4.55 17.32
N GLU A 155 -3.60 5.67 16.59
CA GLU A 155 -2.37 6.26 16.05
C GLU A 155 -1.50 6.88 17.15
N PRO A 156 -0.16 6.77 17.04
CA PRO A 156 0.75 7.46 17.93
C PRO A 156 0.61 8.98 17.75
N SER A 157 0.93 9.75 18.80
CA SER A 157 0.98 11.21 18.67
C SER A 157 1.96 11.64 17.56
N LEU A 158 1.73 12.83 17.00
CA LEU A 158 2.58 13.39 15.95
C LEU A 158 4.07 13.36 16.33
N ASP A 159 4.40 13.74 17.57
CA ASP A 159 5.77 13.69 18.09
C ASP A 159 6.39 12.30 18.06
N VAL A 160 5.61 11.27 18.37
CA VAL A 160 6.07 9.88 18.31
C VAL A 160 6.26 9.45 16.86
N CYS A 161 5.35 9.86 15.96
CA CYS A 161 5.44 9.54 14.53
C CYS A 161 6.69 10.16 13.89
N ILE A 162 6.89 11.48 14.02
CA ILE A 162 8.01 12.20 13.41
C ILE A 162 9.37 11.71 13.93
N LYS A 163 9.46 11.38 15.22
CA LYS A 163 10.67 10.76 15.80
C LYS A 163 10.97 9.40 15.17
N LYS A 164 9.95 8.57 14.96
CA LYS A 164 10.12 7.25 14.33
C LYS A 164 10.62 7.35 12.90
N ILE A 165 10.15 8.33 12.13
CA ILE A 165 10.57 8.53 10.73
C ILE A 165 11.82 9.43 10.59
N TYR A 166 12.43 9.83 11.72
CA TYR A 166 13.60 10.71 11.79
C TYR A 166 13.40 12.10 11.16
N GLU A 167 12.17 12.63 11.24
CA GLU A 167 11.83 13.96 10.72
C GLU A 167 12.03 15.05 11.79
N ALA A 168 12.42 16.25 11.37
CA ALA A 168 12.67 17.35 12.29
C ALA A 168 11.36 18.10 12.63
N PRO A 169 11.00 18.30 13.90
CA PRO A 169 9.79 19.03 14.29
C PRO A 169 9.67 20.43 13.65
N LYS A 170 10.79 21.13 13.52
CA LYS A 170 10.86 22.47 12.89
C LYS A 170 10.43 22.46 11.41
N ILE A 171 10.60 21.34 10.70
CA ILE A 171 10.16 21.20 9.31
C ILE A 171 8.64 21.12 9.28
N ILE A 172 8.03 20.34 10.17
CA ILE A 172 6.56 20.25 10.29
C ILE A 172 5.96 21.60 10.69
N GLU A 173 6.54 22.29 11.67
CA GLU A 173 6.09 23.63 12.06
C GLU A 173 6.11 24.63 10.90
N LYS A 174 7.14 24.54 10.04
CA LYS A 174 7.29 25.40 8.86
C LYS A 174 6.29 25.05 7.76
N LEU A 175 6.10 23.76 7.46
CA LEU A 175 5.24 23.29 6.37
C LEU A 175 3.76 23.46 6.68
N TYR A 176 3.38 23.35 7.96
CA TYR A 176 1.99 23.40 8.42
C TYR A 176 1.72 24.62 9.30
N VAL A 177 2.40 25.75 9.03
CA VAL A 177 2.24 27.00 9.78
C VAL A 177 0.80 27.53 9.73
N ASP A 178 0.10 27.28 8.63
CA ASP A 178 -1.29 27.70 8.41
C ASP A 178 -2.32 26.86 9.17
N VAL A 179 -1.92 25.70 9.72
CA VAL A 179 -2.78 24.87 10.57
C VAL A 179 -2.81 25.45 11.99
N LYS A 180 -3.85 26.28 12.23
CA LYS A 180 -4.06 27.01 13.48
C LYS A 180 -4.41 26.09 14.64
N ASP A 181 -5.27 25.11 14.42
CA ASP A 181 -5.67 24.15 15.44
C ASP A 181 -4.65 22.99 15.52
N LYS A 182 -3.92 22.94 16.64
CA LYS A 182 -2.89 21.92 16.87
C LYS A 182 -3.48 20.54 17.18
N CYS A 183 -4.75 20.44 17.58
CA CYS A 183 -5.42 19.16 17.81
C CYS A 183 -5.60 18.36 16.52
N ILE A 184 -5.78 19.04 15.38
CA ILE A 184 -5.95 18.41 14.06
C ILE A 184 -4.66 18.40 13.24
N LEU A 185 -3.56 18.98 13.73
CA LEU A 185 -2.28 19.02 13.00
C LEU A 185 -1.79 17.61 12.63
N ASN A 186 -1.96 16.62 13.52
CA ASN A 186 -1.58 15.24 13.23
C ASN A 186 -2.29 14.70 11.99
N SER A 187 -3.60 14.96 11.86
CA SER A 187 -4.40 14.54 10.70
C SER A 187 -3.80 15.08 9.40
N PHE A 188 -3.53 16.39 9.29
CA PHE A 188 -2.93 16.96 8.09
C PHE A 188 -1.57 16.37 7.75
N VAL A 189 -0.70 16.19 8.75
CA VAL A 189 0.65 15.65 8.53
C VAL A 189 0.59 14.19 8.05
N ILE A 190 -0.23 13.36 8.69
CA ILE A 190 -0.36 11.94 8.33
C ILE A 190 -1.07 11.79 6.98
N GLN A 191 -2.10 12.60 6.72
CA GLN A 191 -2.81 12.67 5.44
C GLN A 191 -1.82 12.93 4.29
N ASP A 192 -0.98 13.96 4.42
CA ASP A 192 -0.01 14.30 3.39
C ASP A 192 1.08 13.24 3.24
N LEU A 193 1.61 12.75 4.37
CA LEU A 193 2.66 11.73 4.39
C LEU A 193 2.22 10.42 3.73
N MET A 194 1.01 9.96 4.03
CA MET A 194 0.55 8.62 3.65
C MET A 194 -0.30 8.63 2.38
N TYR A 195 -1.00 9.72 2.06
CA TYR A 195 -1.99 9.76 0.99
C TYR A 195 -1.74 10.89 -0.02
N SER A 196 -1.83 12.16 0.37
CA SER A 196 -1.91 13.27 -0.59
C SER A 196 -0.63 13.45 -1.40
N ALA A 197 0.53 13.47 -0.74
CA ALA A 197 1.80 13.70 -1.42
C ALA A 197 2.12 12.56 -2.40
N SER A 198 1.94 11.32 -1.96
CA SER A 198 2.18 10.14 -2.79
C SER A 198 1.21 10.04 -3.96
N THR A 199 -0.07 10.36 -3.75
CA THR A 199 -1.10 10.45 -4.80
C THR A 199 -0.68 11.42 -5.89
N LYS A 200 -0.26 12.63 -5.51
CA LYS A 200 0.20 13.65 -6.46
C LYS A 200 1.45 13.22 -7.22
N ILE A 201 2.42 12.60 -6.54
CA ILE A 201 3.66 12.11 -7.19
C ILE A 201 3.34 11.00 -8.21
N LEU A 202 2.50 10.03 -7.84
CA LEU A 202 2.10 8.93 -8.73
C LEU A 202 1.31 9.43 -9.93
N ALA A 203 0.36 10.36 -9.72
CA ALA A 203 -0.40 10.97 -10.81
C ALA A 203 0.50 11.76 -11.76
N ASN A 204 1.38 12.61 -11.24
CA ASN A 204 2.31 13.40 -12.05
C ASN A 204 3.29 12.53 -12.85
N SER A 205 3.66 11.36 -12.31
CA SER A 205 4.52 10.40 -12.99
C SER A 205 3.87 9.74 -14.22
N MET A 206 2.57 9.98 -14.46
CA MET A 206 1.87 9.54 -15.67
C MET A 206 1.80 10.58 -16.77
N ASN A 207 2.12 11.85 -16.48
CA ASN A 207 2.12 12.92 -17.48
C ASN A 207 3.07 12.58 -18.65
N GLY A 208 2.56 12.69 -19.88
CA GLY A 208 3.32 12.33 -21.09
C GLY A 208 3.45 10.83 -21.37
N VAL A 209 2.81 9.97 -20.57
CA VAL A 209 2.81 8.50 -20.77
C VAL A 209 1.42 8.00 -21.16
N ALA A 210 0.39 8.44 -20.44
CA ALA A 210 -1.03 8.20 -20.70
C ALA A 210 -1.83 9.31 -19.98
N SER A 211 -3.15 9.35 -20.12
CA SER A 211 -3.97 10.24 -19.29
C SER A 211 -3.83 9.84 -17.82
N GLY A 212 -3.10 10.64 -17.05
CA GLY A 212 -3.04 10.58 -15.59
C GLY A 212 -4.01 11.59 -15.01
N ILE A 213 -5.00 11.14 -14.24
CA ILE A 213 -5.97 12.02 -13.58
C ILE A 213 -5.77 11.90 -12.07
N CYS A 214 -5.50 13.04 -11.43
CA CYS A 214 -5.49 13.16 -9.97
C CYS A 214 -6.83 13.74 -9.53
N LEU A 215 -7.52 13.08 -8.59
CA LEU A 215 -8.72 13.62 -7.94
C LEU A 215 -8.42 13.79 -6.44
N LEU A 216 -8.50 15.02 -5.96
CA LEU A 216 -8.53 15.32 -4.53
C LEU A 216 -9.99 15.65 -4.21
N LEU A 217 -10.64 14.81 -3.41
CA LEU A 217 -12.08 14.91 -3.08
C LEU A 217 -12.32 15.41 -1.65
#